data_AF-A0A448AK65-F1
#
_entry.id   AF-A0A448AK65-F1
#
_cell.length_a   1.000
_cell.length_b   1.000
_cell.length_c   1.000
_cell.angle_alpha   90.00
_cell.angle_beta   90.00
_cell.angle_gamma   90.00
#
_symmetry.space_group_name_H-M   'P 1'
#
loop_
_entity.id
_entity.type
_entity.pdbx_description
1 polymer ?
#
loop_
_entity_poly.entity_id
_entity_poly.type
_entity_poly.pdbx_seq_one_letter_code
_entity_poly.pdbx_strand_id
1 'polypeptide(L)'
;MNNIFDFYDTVRKNKNHMLVYNTYFEIILQKFNYSSQNEFEKSVVTSTKYQQIIDEFETFFQKTFSVEELLPIINQKIYYPIQQKDLYKKVKNAKTFEPFIKEVIFLQQEYGITDNKKVQLKRVGRPKDSYNICFVACLIDFIKQEYQATKRVNKHIKINNLAQLKKELNSIDDSTEYKLTIKKLLDNIEERYFLDMEDSYKIAYKNIDKIIDFKFLILENQNYLIKQTNIDTNKISILMQNYFEYFIKHTFPFYFSINKKDNTSIFTENNFFLKNIDKFRMNFSINAMAANLDYCRYDLTNYKFKTNSIFYFISARERIEKQINEDINNGFYNVDNHIQLLKDFSRRYIENTIAQAKKIQIDVEWQFHLSAKNPIRQLLIEGMEASNNTIQTQQLREFLIDYKWL
;
A
#
# COMPACT_ATOMS: atom_id res chain seq x y z
N MET A 1 4.99 18.70 -48.33
CA MET A 1 4.98 18.68 -46.86
C MET A 1 3.84 17.77 -46.47
N ASN A 2 4.08 16.71 -45.69
CA ASN A 2 3.00 15.84 -45.23
C ASN A 2 2.28 16.52 -44.07
N ASN A 3 1.01 16.19 -43.89
CA ASN A 3 0.24 16.69 -42.77
C ASN A 3 0.73 16.01 -41.49
N ILE A 4 0.84 16.74 -40.38
CA ILE A 4 1.10 16.13 -39.06
C ILE A 4 0.05 15.05 -38.73
N PHE A 5 -1.16 15.19 -39.27
CA PHE A 5 -2.21 14.16 -39.19
C PHE A 5 -1.81 12.85 -39.89
N ASP A 6 -1.10 12.89 -41.02
CA ASP A 6 -0.64 11.68 -41.73
C ASP A 6 0.40 10.90 -40.91
N PHE A 7 1.26 11.63 -40.18
CA PHE A 7 2.21 11.04 -39.23
C PHE A 7 1.45 10.31 -38.11
N TYR A 8 0.47 10.96 -37.47
CA TYR A 8 -0.32 10.33 -36.41
C TYR A 8 -1.13 9.14 -36.90
N ASP A 9 -1.70 9.22 -38.10
CA ASP A 9 -2.40 8.09 -38.72
C ASP A 9 -1.47 6.89 -38.93
N THR A 10 -0.22 7.16 -39.35
CA THR A 10 0.81 6.12 -39.53
C THR A 10 1.19 5.47 -38.21
N VAL A 11 1.39 6.27 -37.15
CA VAL A 11 1.68 5.77 -35.80
C VAL A 11 0.51 4.94 -35.27
N ARG A 12 -0.73 5.42 -35.43
CA ARG A 12 -1.93 4.77 -34.89
C ARG A 12 -2.26 3.45 -35.57
N LYS A 13 -1.99 3.33 -36.88
CA LYS A 13 -2.27 2.11 -37.66
C LYS A 13 -1.27 0.97 -37.37
N ASN A 14 -0.10 1.28 -36.82
CA ASN A 14 0.90 0.29 -36.45
C ASN A 14 0.99 0.15 -34.93
N LYS A 15 0.56 -1.01 -34.40
CA LYS A 15 0.55 -1.28 -32.96
C LYS A 15 1.93 -1.09 -32.29
N ASN A 16 3.02 -1.49 -32.95
CA ASN A 16 4.38 -1.35 -32.40
C ASN A 16 4.76 0.13 -32.30
N HIS A 17 4.44 0.92 -33.33
CA HIS A 17 4.65 2.36 -33.32
C HIS A 17 3.84 3.03 -32.21
N MET A 18 2.60 2.60 -32.00
CA MET A 18 1.75 3.11 -30.93
C MET A 18 2.32 2.82 -29.54
N LEU A 19 2.89 1.63 -29.32
CA LEU A 19 3.56 1.30 -28.05
C LEU A 19 4.79 2.18 -27.80
N VAL A 20 5.61 2.39 -28.82
CA VAL A 20 6.78 3.29 -28.77
C VAL A 20 6.36 4.73 -28.54
N TYR A 21 5.32 5.18 -29.23
CA TYR A 21 4.76 6.51 -29.08
C TYR A 21 4.37 6.78 -27.61
N ASN A 22 3.59 5.87 -27.02
CA ASN A 22 3.12 6.02 -25.64
C ASN A 22 4.26 6.00 -24.62
N THR A 23 5.34 5.26 -24.91
CA THR A 23 6.44 5.03 -23.96
C THR A 23 7.58 6.04 -24.11
N TYR A 24 7.92 6.45 -25.34
CA TYR A 24 9.21 7.09 -25.67
C TYR A 24 9.14 8.32 -26.57
N PHE A 25 7.96 8.76 -27.02
CA PHE A 25 7.87 9.81 -28.04
C PHE A 25 8.65 11.09 -27.70
N GLU A 26 8.57 11.57 -26.45
CA GLU A 26 9.31 12.77 -25.99
C GLU A 26 10.84 12.62 -26.12
N ILE A 27 11.39 11.43 -25.89
CA ILE A 27 12.83 11.16 -26.02
C ILE A 27 13.24 11.10 -27.49
N ILE A 28 12.38 10.51 -28.33
CA ILE A 28 12.61 10.49 -29.78
C ILE A 28 12.62 11.93 -30.30
N LEU A 29 11.67 12.76 -29.87
CA LEU A 29 11.64 14.18 -30.23
C LEU A 29 12.89 14.95 -29.79
N GLN A 30 13.39 14.70 -28.58
CA GLN A 30 14.64 15.29 -28.09
C GLN A 30 15.84 14.91 -28.97
N LYS A 31 15.92 13.66 -29.45
CA LYS A 31 16.96 13.23 -30.41
C LYS A 31 16.94 14.03 -31.72
N PHE A 32 15.79 14.57 -32.09
CA PHE A 32 15.61 15.41 -33.28
C PHE A 32 15.61 16.92 -32.98
N ASN A 33 16.07 17.32 -31.79
CA ASN A 33 16.15 18.70 -31.31
C ASN A 33 14.79 19.41 -31.10
N TYR A 34 13.73 18.65 -30.82
CA TYR A 34 12.47 19.22 -30.36
C TYR A 34 12.40 19.15 -28.82
N SER A 35 12.09 20.28 -28.18
CA SER A 35 11.95 20.38 -26.73
C SER A 35 10.63 19.79 -26.20
N SER A 36 9.60 19.68 -27.05
CA SER A 36 8.30 19.12 -26.69
C SER A 36 7.51 18.64 -27.90
N GLN A 37 6.46 17.83 -27.63
CA GLN A 37 5.46 17.46 -28.65
C GLN A 37 4.77 18.70 -29.25
N ASN A 38 4.43 19.69 -28.43
CA ASN A 38 3.80 20.92 -28.92
C ASN A 38 4.68 21.71 -29.89
N GLU A 39 6.01 21.71 -29.67
CA GLU A 39 6.95 22.33 -30.60
C GLU A 39 7.01 21.55 -31.91
N PHE A 40 7.08 20.22 -31.84
CA PHE A 40 7.08 19.35 -33.01
C PHE A 40 5.83 19.54 -33.87
N GLU A 41 4.64 19.55 -33.25
CA GLU A 41 3.36 19.73 -33.95
C GLU A 41 3.23 21.08 -34.66
N LYS A 42 3.86 22.13 -34.13
CA LYS A 42 3.87 23.48 -34.71
C LYS A 42 4.97 23.69 -35.75
N SER A 43 5.93 22.76 -35.81
CA SER A 43 7.07 22.85 -36.71
C SER A 43 6.69 22.42 -38.13
N VAL A 44 7.23 23.12 -39.12
CA VAL A 44 7.12 22.69 -40.51
C VAL A 44 8.16 21.60 -40.76
N VAL A 45 7.71 20.35 -40.80
CA VAL A 45 8.59 19.17 -40.91
C VAL A 45 8.50 18.59 -42.32
N THR A 46 9.66 18.25 -42.91
CA THR A 46 9.72 17.63 -44.24
C THR A 46 9.28 16.16 -44.16
N SER A 47 8.78 15.60 -45.27
CA SER A 47 8.40 14.18 -45.35
C SER A 47 9.57 13.26 -44.97
N THR A 48 10.79 13.60 -45.40
CA THR A 48 12.02 12.89 -45.02
C THR A 48 12.24 12.87 -43.51
N LYS A 49 12.00 13.99 -42.83
CA LYS A 49 12.18 14.10 -41.38
C LYS A 49 11.10 13.32 -40.62
N TYR A 50 9.85 13.30 -41.11
CA TYR A 50 8.81 12.42 -40.56
C TYR A 50 9.21 10.94 -40.70
N GLN A 51 9.72 10.53 -41.85
CA GLN A 51 10.16 9.15 -42.05
C GLN A 51 11.30 8.79 -41.09
N GLN A 52 12.31 9.67 -40.93
CA GLN A 52 13.38 9.47 -39.95
C GLN A 52 12.86 9.28 -38.52
N ILE A 53 11.81 10.01 -38.13
CA ILE A 53 11.18 9.85 -36.81
C ILE A 53 10.47 8.49 -36.71
N ILE A 54 9.77 8.06 -37.76
CA ILE A 54 9.14 6.74 -37.81
C ILE A 54 10.19 5.61 -37.76
N ASP A 55 11.31 5.73 -38.48
CA ASP A 55 12.40 4.74 -38.46
C ASP A 55 13.03 4.62 -37.05
N GLU A 56 13.07 5.72 -36.30
CA GLU A 56 13.48 5.69 -34.89
C GLU A 56 12.48 4.94 -34.00
N PHE A 57 11.20 4.87 -34.37
CA PHE A 57 10.24 4.09 -33.60
C PHE A 57 10.57 2.60 -33.70
N GLU A 58 10.93 2.11 -34.88
CA GLU A 58 11.38 0.72 -35.07
C GLU A 58 12.66 0.43 -34.28
N THR A 59 13.61 1.36 -34.31
CA THR A 59 14.86 1.26 -33.54
C THR A 59 14.59 1.18 -32.03
N PHE A 60 13.72 2.02 -31.51
CA PHE A 60 13.34 2.01 -30.08
C PHE A 60 12.54 0.78 -29.69
N PHE A 61 11.68 0.27 -30.59
CA PHE A 61 10.92 -0.95 -30.35
C PHE A 61 11.83 -2.16 -30.13
N GLN A 62 12.92 -2.26 -30.91
CA GLN A 62 13.87 -3.37 -30.83
C GLN A 62 14.94 -3.19 -29.74
N LYS A 63 15.08 -1.98 -29.18
CA LYS A 63 16.09 -1.66 -28.17
C LYS A 63 15.79 -2.33 -26.83
N THR A 64 16.85 -2.73 -26.12
CA THR A 64 16.80 -3.02 -24.68
C THR A 64 17.44 -1.90 -23.86
N PHE A 65 16.93 -1.67 -22.66
CA PHE A 65 17.27 -0.53 -21.82
C PHE A 65 17.88 -1.01 -20.51
N SER A 66 19.02 -0.44 -20.14
CA SER A 66 19.56 -0.55 -18.77
C SER A 66 18.73 0.28 -17.78
N VAL A 67 18.83 0.00 -16.48
CA VAL A 67 18.13 0.80 -15.44
C VAL A 67 18.53 2.29 -15.48
N GLU A 68 19.77 2.59 -15.89
CA GLU A 68 20.26 3.95 -16.09
C GLU A 68 19.50 4.67 -17.20
N GLU A 69 19.32 3.99 -18.34
CA GLU A 69 18.55 4.53 -19.46
C GLU A 69 17.07 4.66 -19.12
N LEU A 70 16.51 3.79 -18.26
CA LEU A 70 15.12 3.87 -17.80
C LEU A 70 14.82 5.10 -16.95
N LEU A 71 15.81 5.65 -16.23
CA LEU A 71 15.60 6.73 -15.28
C LEU A 71 14.99 8.00 -15.91
N PRO A 72 15.55 8.58 -17.00
CA PRO A 72 14.96 9.74 -17.66
C PRO A 72 13.58 9.43 -18.25
N ILE A 73 13.38 8.23 -18.81
CA ILE A 73 12.10 7.77 -19.37
C ILE A 73 11.02 7.81 -18.28
N ILE A 74 11.30 7.18 -17.15
CA ILE A 74 10.33 7.05 -16.06
C ILE A 74 10.03 8.42 -15.47
N ASN A 75 11.06 9.25 -15.23
CA ASN A 75 10.90 10.58 -14.64
C ASN A 75 10.12 11.56 -15.53
N GLN A 76 10.12 11.37 -16.86
CA GLN A 76 9.24 12.14 -17.76
C GLN A 76 7.77 11.68 -17.68
N LYS A 77 7.53 10.41 -17.39
CA LYS A 77 6.18 9.82 -17.38
C LYS A 77 5.50 9.83 -16.01
N ILE A 78 6.17 10.30 -14.96
CA ILE A 78 5.64 10.35 -13.59
C ILE A 78 5.75 11.76 -13.00
N TYR A 79 4.88 12.08 -12.04
CA TYR A 79 4.79 13.42 -11.45
C TYR A 79 5.91 13.78 -10.47
N TYR A 80 6.72 12.81 -10.02
CA TYR A 80 7.78 13.03 -9.04
C TYR A 80 9.07 12.35 -9.49
N PRO A 81 10.22 13.05 -9.45
CA PRO A 81 11.47 12.45 -9.87
C PRO A 81 11.86 11.33 -8.91
N ILE A 82 12.10 10.15 -9.47
CA ILE A 82 12.67 8.99 -8.80
C ILE A 82 14.19 9.05 -8.97
N GLN A 83 14.91 8.71 -7.90
CA GLN A 83 16.36 8.55 -7.95
C GLN A 83 16.73 7.14 -8.41
N GLN A 84 17.88 7.00 -9.07
CA GLN A 84 18.37 5.73 -9.62
C GLN A 84 18.29 4.56 -8.61
N LYS A 85 18.71 4.78 -7.34
CA LYS A 85 18.65 3.77 -6.26
C LYS A 85 17.23 3.28 -5.98
N ASP A 86 16.23 4.15 -6.03
CA ASP A 86 14.85 3.80 -5.79
C ASP A 86 14.21 3.14 -7.01
N LEU A 87 14.65 3.52 -8.21
CA LEU A 87 14.26 2.81 -9.43
C LEU A 87 14.74 1.35 -9.40
N TYR A 88 15.97 1.07 -8.96
CA TYR A 88 16.45 -0.30 -8.76
C TYR A 88 15.55 -1.11 -7.81
N LYS A 89 15.11 -0.50 -6.70
CA LYS A 89 14.17 -1.16 -5.76
C LYS A 89 12.82 -1.43 -6.42
N LYS A 90 12.28 -0.46 -7.17
CA LYS A 90 10.99 -0.61 -7.87
C LYS A 90 11.03 -1.72 -8.92
N VAL A 91 12.10 -1.78 -9.72
CA VAL A 91 12.35 -2.88 -10.66
C VAL A 91 12.43 -4.22 -9.94
N LYS A 92 13.16 -4.29 -8.81
CA LYS A 92 13.25 -5.50 -7.99
C LYS A 92 11.88 -5.95 -7.49
N ASN A 93 11.06 -5.04 -6.99
CA ASN A 93 9.73 -5.33 -6.45
C ASN A 93 8.75 -5.75 -7.56
N ALA A 94 8.76 -5.06 -8.70
CA ALA A 94 7.91 -5.41 -9.84
C ALA A 94 8.20 -6.83 -10.33
N LYS A 95 9.48 -7.24 -10.40
CA LYS A 95 9.88 -8.61 -10.77
C LYS A 95 9.43 -9.69 -9.79
N THR A 96 9.16 -9.33 -8.54
CA THR A 96 8.62 -10.27 -7.53
C THR A 96 7.09 -10.34 -7.53
N PHE A 97 6.42 -9.47 -8.30
CA PHE A 97 4.97 -9.41 -8.35
C PHE A 97 4.45 -10.20 -9.55
N GLU A 98 3.82 -11.34 -9.28
CA GLU A 98 3.35 -12.27 -10.31
C GLU A 98 2.40 -11.62 -11.34
N PRO A 99 1.42 -10.78 -10.96
CA PRO A 99 0.55 -10.11 -11.93
C PRO A 99 1.32 -9.19 -12.89
N PHE A 100 2.35 -8.50 -12.40
CA PHE A 100 3.20 -7.66 -13.24
C PHE A 100 3.96 -8.50 -14.28
N ILE A 101 4.51 -9.64 -13.87
CA ILE A 101 5.23 -10.54 -14.78
C ILE A 101 4.29 -11.14 -15.82
N LYS A 102 3.07 -11.53 -15.44
CA LYS A 102 2.05 -12.03 -16.37
C LYS A 102 1.69 -10.99 -17.42
N GLU A 103 1.52 -9.73 -17.02
CA GLU A 103 1.22 -8.63 -17.93
C GLU A 103 2.37 -8.38 -18.92
N VAL A 104 3.62 -8.39 -18.44
CA VAL A 104 4.79 -8.25 -19.30
C VAL A 104 4.85 -9.37 -20.35
N ILE A 105 4.62 -10.62 -19.94
CA ILE A 105 4.62 -11.77 -20.86
C ILE A 105 3.49 -11.67 -21.87
N PHE A 106 2.29 -11.27 -21.42
CA PHE A 106 1.13 -11.06 -22.28
C PHE A 106 1.42 -10.01 -23.37
N LEU A 107 1.93 -8.83 -22.99
CA LEU A 107 2.29 -7.80 -23.97
C LEU A 107 3.42 -8.29 -24.90
N GLN A 108 4.43 -9.00 -24.40
CA GLN A 108 5.49 -9.54 -25.26
C GLN A 108 4.94 -10.48 -26.34
N GLN A 109 3.95 -11.31 -25.99
CA GLN A 109 3.26 -12.18 -26.96
C GLN A 109 2.43 -11.36 -27.95
N GLU A 110 1.66 -10.39 -27.47
CA GLU A 110 0.81 -9.52 -28.31
C GLU A 110 1.63 -8.74 -29.35
N TYR A 111 2.82 -8.27 -28.96
CA TYR A 111 3.73 -7.47 -29.80
C TYR A 111 4.79 -8.32 -30.54
N GLY A 112 4.75 -9.65 -30.44
CA GLY A 112 5.65 -10.54 -31.18
C GLY A 112 7.13 -10.44 -30.76
N ILE A 113 7.41 -10.05 -29.51
CA ILE A 113 8.76 -9.98 -28.96
C ILE A 113 9.14 -11.38 -28.45
N THR A 114 9.67 -12.20 -29.36
CA THR A 114 10.02 -13.62 -29.09
C THR A 114 11.40 -13.82 -28.46
N ASP A 115 12.24 -12.77 -28.46
CA ASP A 115 13.58 -12.82 -27.88
C ASP A 115 13.51 -12.82 -26.35
N ASN A 116 13.28 -14.02 -25.82
CA ASN A 116 13.80 -14.48 -24.54
C ASN A 116 15.34 -14.42 -24.58
N LYS A 117 15.93 -13.23 -24.70
CA LYS A 117 17.33 -12.99 -24.30
C LYS A 117 17.39 -13.09 -22.79
N LYS A 118 17.29 -14.34 -22.33
CA LYS A 118 17.58 -14.85 -21.01
C LYS A 118 17.38 -13.79 -19.93
N VAL A 119 16.13 -13.66 -19.52
CA VAL A 119 15.79 -13.61 -18.11
C VAL A 119 16.47 -14.83 -17.44
N GLN A 120 17.79 -14.76 -17.21
CA GLN A 120 18.45 -15.57 -16.22
C GLN A 120 17.95 -15.05 -14.87
N LEU A 121 16.76 -15.52 -14.48
CA LEU A 121 16.20 -15.48 -13.13
C LEU A 121 17.12 -16.27 -12.17
N LYS A 122 18.39 -15.89 -12.07
CA LYS A 122 19.32 -16.51 -11.12
C LYS A 122 20.12 -15.53 -10.27
N ARG A 123 20.26 -14.24 -10.62
CA ARG A 123 20.99 -13.27 -9.75
C ARG A 123 20.39 -11.86 -9.82
N VAL A 124 20.00 -11.33 -8.66
CA VAL A 124 19.06 -10.21 -8.47
C VAL A 124 19.70 -8.83 -8.64
N GLY A 125 19.05 -7.92 -9.38
CA GLY A 125 19.12 -6.46 -9.20
C GLY A 125 20.44 -5.76 -9.54
N ARG A 126 21.22 -6.29 -10.48
CA ARG A 126 22.49 -5.66 -10.88
C ARG A 126 22.29 -4.56 -11.95
N PRO A 127 23.17 -3.56 -12.02
CA PRO A 127 23.19 -2.52 -13.08
C PRO A 127 23.21 -3.05 -14.53
N LYS A 128 23.52 -4.34 -14.72
CA LYS A 128 23.75 -4.97 -16.03
C LYS A 128 22.52 -5.62 -16.67
N ASP A 129 21.37 -5.60 -16.01
CA ASP A 129 20.12 -6.13 -16.59
C ASP A 129 19.58 -5.15 -17.65
N SER A 130 19.11 -5.67 -18.78
CA SER A 130 18.46 -4.88 -19.83
C SER A 130 17.00 -5.31 -20.04
N TYR A 131 16.13 -4.35 -20.35
CA TYR A 131 14.68 -4.49 -20.38
C TYR A 131 14.13 -4.10 -21.74
N ASN A 132 13.18 -4.86 -22.29
CA ASN A 132 12.49 -4.47 -23.53
C ASN A 132 11.36 -3.48 -23.26
N ILE A 133 10.84 -2.87 -24.33
CA ILE A 133 9.79 -1.85 -24.26
C ILE A 133 8.54 -2.29 -23.50
N CYS A 134 8.09 -3.55 -23.62
CA CYS A 134 6.93 -4.06 -22.89
C CYS A 134 7.16 -4.04 -21.37
N PHE A 135 8.36 -4.43 -20.91
CA PHE A 135 8.70 -4.33 -19.49
C PHE A 135 8.67 -2.87 -18.99
N VAL A 136 9.15 -1.93 -19.81
CA VAL A 136 9.19 -0.52 -19.45
C VAL A 136 7.80 0.09 -19.37
N ALA A 137 6.94 -0.21 -20.35
CA ALA A 137 5.54 0.21 -20.35
C ALA A 137 4.82 -0.28 -19.08
N CYS A 138 4.92 -1.59 -18.78
CA CYS A 138 4.39 -2.16 -17.55
C CYS A 138 4.99 -1.51 -16.30
N LEU A 139 6.29 -1.22 -16.29
CA LEU A 139 6.96 -0.62 -15.13
C LEU A 139 6.47 0.81 -14.86
N ILE A 140 6.27 1.61 -15.91
CA ILE A 140 5.69 2.95 -15.80
C ILE A 140 4.29 2.85 -15.18
N ASP A 141 3.46 1.93 -15.67
CA ASP A 141 2.10 1.74 -15.15
C ASP A 141 2.11 1.18 -13.73
N PHE A 142 3.00 0.24 -13.42
CA PHE A 142 3.19 -0.27 -12.07
C PHE A 142 3.58 0.85 -11.08
N ILE A 143 4.51 1.72 -11.47
CA ILE A 143 4.92 2.87 -10.65
C ILE A 143 3.79 3.89 -10.53
N LYS A 144 3.06 4.15 -11.61
CA LYS A 144 1.87 5.02 -11.60
C LYS A 144 0.75 4.44 -10.76
N GLN A 145 0.52 3.13 -10.76
CA GLN A 145 -0.49 2.44 -9.96
C GLN A 145 -0.08 2.39 -8.48
N GLU A 146 1.18 2.13 -8.16
CA GLU A 146 1.73 2.28 -6.81
C GLU A 146 1.54 3.72 -6.33
N TYR A 147 1.77 4.69 -7.23
CA TYR A 147 1.50 6.09 -6.95
C TYR A 147 0.01 6.42 -6.85
N GLN A 148 -0.86 5.85 -7.67
CA GLN A 148 -2.31 6.10 -7.61
C GLN A 148 -2.96 5.40 -6.43
N ALA A 149 -2.43 4.25 -6.00
CA ALA A 149 -2.77 3.60 -4.75
C ALA A 149 -2.38 4.52 -3.59
N THR A 150 -1.19 5.11 -3.61
CA THR A 150 -0.79 6.13 -2.62
C THR A 150 -1.55 7.47 -2.79
N LYS A 151 -2.00 7.86 -3.99
CA LYS A 151 -2.76 9.09 -4.27
C LYS A 151 -4.25 8.97 -3.90
N ARG A 152 -4.84 7.78 -4.06
CA ARG A 152 -6.16 7.42 -3.50
C ARG A 152 -6.09 7.33 -1.96
N VAL A 153 -4.92 7.09 -1.40
CA VAL A 153 -4.64 7.21 0.04
C VAL A 153 -4.43 8.68 0.46
N ASN A 154 -3.88 9.54 -0.40
CA ASN A 154 -3.61 10.97 -0.14
C ASN A 154 -4.85 11.91 -0.10
N LYS A 155 -6.07 11.37 0.04
CA LYS A 155 -7.26 12.19 0.37
C LYS A 155 -7.42 12.45 1.87
N HIS A 156 -6.56 11.86 2.71
CA HIS A 156 -6.72 11.92 4.16
C HIS A 156 -5.71 12.87 4.83
N ILE A 157 -6.26 13.73 5.69
CA ILE A 157 -5.60 14.67 6.63
C ILE A 157 -4.50 15.54 6.02
N LYS A 158 -4.90 16.41 5.09
CA LYS A 158 -4.11 17.60 4.77
C LYS A 158 -4.47 18.73 5.72
N ILE A 159 -3.49 19.56 6.05
CA ILE A 159 -3.76 20.92 6.47
C ILE A 159 -4.43 21.60 5.28
N ASN A 160 -5.76 21.69 5.32
CA ASN A 160 -6.53 22.31 4.27
C ASN A 160 -6.14 23.79 4.19
N ASN A 161 -5.83 24.25 2.98
CA ASN A 161 -5.54 25.65 2.69
C ASN A 161 -4.39 26.25 3.51
N LEU A 162 -3.17 25.73 3.33
CA LEU A 162 -1.93 26.24 3.94
C LEU A 162 -1.73 27.76 3.79
N ALA A 163 -2.21 28.34 2.69
CA ALA A 163 -2.16 29.79 2.46
C ALA A 163 -3.05 30.56 3.43
N GLN A 164 -4.24 30.02 3.73
CA GLN A 164 -5.14 30.57 4.74
C GLN A 164 -4.59 30.39 6.14
N LEU A 165 -4.06 29.21 6.49
CA LEU A 165 -3.39 29.01 7.79
C LEU A 165 -2.22 29.99 7.97
N LYS A 166 -1.42 30.22 6.92
CA LYS A 166 -0.34 31.22 6.96
C LYS A 166 -0.87 32.62 7.23
N LYS A 167 -1.97 33.00 6.58
CA LYS A 167 -2.61 34.30 6.77
C LYS A 167 -3.13 34.47 8.20
N GLU A 168 -3.81 33.44 8.72
CA GLU A 168 -4.35 33.42 10.09
C GLU A 168 -3.23 33.50 11.14
N LEU A 169 -2.17 32.71 11.00
CA LEU A 169 -1.04 32.73 11.92
C LEU A 169 -0.25 34.05 11.86
N ASN A 170 -0.10 34.66 10.69
CA ASN A 170 0.56 35.97 10.55
C ASN A 170 -0.26 37.13 11.12
N SER A 171 -1.56 36.95 11.34
CA SER A 171 -2.44 38.01 11.89
C SER A 171 -2.56 37.98 13.42
N ILE A 172 -1.90 37.03 14.09
CA ILE A 172 -1.98 36.88 15.54
C ILE A 172 -0.74 37.52 16.17
N ASP A 173 -0.96 38.61 16.91
CA ASP A 173 0.09 39.34 17.62
C ASP A 173 0.27 38.86 19.08
N ASP A 174 -0.69 38.09 19.62
CA ASP A 174 -0.62 37.51 20.96
C ASP A 174 -0.05 36.09 20.94
N SER A 175 1.03 35.90 21.70
CA SER A 175 1.67 34.61 21.94
C SER A 175 0.71 33.53 22.46
N THR A 176 -0.29 33.91 23.28
CA THR A 176 -1.24 32.97 23.88
C THR A 176 -2.25 32.50 22.84
N GLU A 177 -2.83 33.44 22.10
CA GLU A 177 -3.71 33.15 20.97
C GLU A 177 -3.03 32.31 19.88
N TYR A 178 -1.75 32.58 19.60
CA TYR A 178 -0.97 31.82 18.61
C TYR A 178 -0.81 30.36 19.04
N LYS A 179 -0.41 30.13 20.31
CA LYS A 179 -0.28 28.78 20.89
C LYS A 179 -1.60 28.03 20.85
N LEU A 180 -2.70 28.67 21.23
CA LEU A 180 -4.03 28.07 21.21
C LEU A 180 -4.47 27.68 19.79
N THR A 181 -4.13 28.49 18.79
CA THR A 181 -4.46 28.21 17.38
C THR A 181 -3.68 27.01 16.85
N ILE A 182 -2.38 26.93 17.12
CA ILE A 182 -1.55 25.76 16.75
C ILE A 182 -2.03 24.50 17.47
N LYS A 183 -2.36 24.59 18.76
CA LYS A 183 -2.87 23.45 19.54
C LYS A 183 -4.18 22.91 18.95
N LYS A 184 -5.16 23.78 18.67
CA LYS A 184 -6.42 23.38 18.01
C LYS A 184 -6.18 22.70 16.66
N LEU A 185 -5.22 23.19 15.88
CA LEU A 185 -4.86 22.55 14.61
C LEU A 185 -4.30 21.14 14.82
N LEU A 186 -3.38 20.97 15.77
CA LEU A 186 -2.80 19.66 16.11
C LEU A 186 -3.86 18.70 16.65
N ASP A 187 -4.78 19.17 17.49
CA ASP A 187 -5.89 18.37 18.04
C ASP A 187 -6.81 17.86 16.91
N ASN A 188 -7.19 18.74 15.98
CA ASN A 188 -8.00 18.36 14.81
C ASN A 188 -7.29 17.37 13.87
N ILE A 189 -5.97 17.45 13.79
CA ILE A 189 -5.15 16.52 12.98
C ILE A 189 -5.09 15.15 13.67
N GLU A 190 -4.91 15.14 14.99
CA GLU A 190 -4.89 13.94 15.83
C GLU A 190 -6.24 13.21 15.79
N GLU A 191 -7.35 13.91 15.97
CA GLU A 191 -8.69 13.31 15.94
C GLU A 191 -8.95 12.60 14.60
N ARG A 192 -8.68 13.29 13.48
CA ARG A 192 -8.84 12.70 12.16
C ARG A 192 -7.93 11.50 11.95
N TYR A 193 -6.70 11.54 12.47
CA TYR A 193 -5.76 10.44 12.36
C TYR A 193 -6.27 9.21 13.07
N PHE A 194 -6.79 9.38 14.28
CA PHE A 194 -7.37 8.26 15.02
C PHE A 194 -8.61 7.68 14.36
N LEU A 195 -9.49 8.51 13.78
CA LEU A 195 -10.64 8.02 13.02
C LEU A 195 -10.22 7.16 11.82
N ASP A 196 -9.27 7.63 10.99
CA ASP A 196 -8.80 6.88 9.82
C ASP A 196 -8.09 5.56 10.22
N MET A 197 -7.38 5.57 11.35
CA MET A 197 -6.71 4.39 11.88
C MET A 197 -7.69 3.40 12.52
N GLU A 198 -8.73 3.89 13.20
CA GLU A 198 -9.80 3.09 13.79
C GLU A 198 -10.56 2.32 12.69
N ASP A 199 -10.88 2.97 11.57
CA ASP A 199 -11.54 2.32 10.43
C ASP A 199 -10.68 1.20 9.84
N SER A 200 -9.40 1.48 9.62
CA SER A 200 -8.45 0.48 9.10
C SER A 200 -8.33 -0.73 10.04
N TYR A 201 -8.35 -0.47 11.36
CA TYR A 201 -8.27 -1.50 12.39
C TYR A 201 -9.55 -2.31 12.53
N LYS A 202 -10.73 -1.66 12.53
CA LYS A 202 -12.06 -2.31 12.55
C LYS A 202 -12.18 -3.34 11.43
N ILE A 203 -11.74 -2.98 10.23
CA ILE A 203 -11.83 -3.87 9.07
C ILE A 203 -10.91 -5.09 9.25
N ALA A 204 -9.68 -4.89 9.72
CA ALA A 204 -8.75 -5.98 9.98
C ALA A 204 -9.28 -6.92 11.08
N TYR A 205 -9.83 -6.36 12.17
CA TYR A 205 -10.35 -7.12 13.31
C TYR A 205 -11.63 -7.90 12.98
N LYS A 206 -12.48 -7.41 12.08
CA LYS A 206 -13.69 -8.11 11.63
C LYS A 206 -13.42 -9.55 11.17
N ASN A 207 -12.27 -9.81 10.55
CA ASN A 207 -11.91 -11.16 10.10
C ASN A 207 -11.49 -12.07 11.25
N ILE A 208 -10.89 -11.50 12.29
CA ILE A 208 -10.60 -12.19 13.54
C ILE A 208 -11.90 -12.56 14.25
N ASP A 209 -12.84 -11.61 14.37
CA ASP A 209 -14.16 -11.89 14.94
C ASP A 209 -14.88 -13.03 14.22
N LYS A 210 -14.85 -13.04 12.88
CA LYS A 210 -15.43 -14.15 12.11
C LYS A 210 -14.83 -15.51 12.46
N ILE A 211 -13.52 -15.58 12.70
CA ILE A 211 -12.86 -16.84 13.08
C ILE A 211 -13.23 -17.25 14.49
N ILE A 212 -13.34 -16.28 15.41
CA ILE A 212 -13.79 -16.53 16.78
C ILE A 212 -15.24 -17.04 16.76
N ASP A 213 -16.12 -16.38 16.01
CA ASP A 213 -17.51 -16.77 15.86
C ASP A 213 -17.63 -18.14 15.21
N PHE A 214 -16.80 -18.47 14.22
CA PHE A 214 -16.75 -19.81 13.66
C PHE A 214 -16.37 -20.85 14.71
N LYS A 215 -15.37 -20.57 15.54
CA LYS A 215 -15.00 -21.49 16.61
C LYS A 215 -16.17 -21.75 17.55
N PHE A 216 -16.77 -20.69 18.07
CA PHE A 216 -17.77 -20.78 19.12
C PHE A 216 -19.12 -21.29 18.60
N LEU A 217 -19.62 -20.67 17.53
CA LEU A 217 -20.95 -20.94 17.01
C LEU A 217 -21.01 -22.21 16.17
N ILE A 218 -19.90 -22.60 15.51
CA ILE A 218 -19.89 -23.77 14.63
C ILE A 218 -19.14 -24.94 15.29
N LEU A 219 -17.86 -24.79 15.61
CA LEU A 219 -17.09 -25.94 16.12
C LEU A 219 -17.55 -26.39 17.52
N GLU A 220 -17.91 -25.46 18.40
CA GLU A 220 -18.31 -25.77 19.78
C GLU A 220 -19.82 -25.98 19.91
N ASN A 221 -20.65 -25.05 19.45
CA ASN A 221 -22.11 -25.16 19.59
C ASN A 221 -22.73 -26.21 18.67
N GLN A 222 -22.18 -26.44 17.47
CA GLN A 222 -22.64 -27.51 16.57
C GLN A 222 -21.74 -28.75 16.62
N ASN A 223 -20.99 -28.95 17.71
CA ASN A 223 -20.08 -30.08 17.88
C ASN A 223 -20.75 -31.45 17.66
N TYR A 224 -22.02 -31.60 18.07
CA TYR A 224 -22.77 -32.82 17.79
C TYR A 224 -22.87 -33.09 16.29
N LEU A 225 -23.30 -32.10 15.49
CA LEU A 225 -23.42 -32.23 14.04
C LEU A 225 -22.05 -32.45 13.38
N ILE A 226 -21.03 -31.70 13.81
CA ILE A 226 -19.65 -31.84 13.33
C ILE A 226 -19.14 -33.27 13.52
N LYS A 227 -19.37 -33.87 14.70
CA LYS A 227 -18.96 -35.25 15.01
C LYS A 227 -19.68 -36.32 14.18
N GLN A 228 -20.83 -35.99 13.59
CA GLN A 228 -21.57 -36.87 12.67
C GLN A 228 -21.10 -36.75 11.22
N THR A 229 -20.09 -35.93 10.96
CA THR A 229 -19.47 -35.74 9.64
C THR A 229 -18.01 -36.18 9.66
N ASN A 230 -17.36 -36.22 8.48
CA ASN A 230 -15.95 -36.54 8.35
C ASN A 230 -15.06 -35.28 8.29
N ILE A 231 -15.51 -34.17 8.87
CA ILE A 231 -14.79 -32.90 8.89
C ILE A 231 -13.56 -32.99 9.81
N ASP A 232 -12.38 -32.65 9.27
CA ASP A 232 -11.12 -32.62 10.02
C ASP A 232 -10.98 -31.32 10.83
N THR A 233 -11.53 -31.33 12.04
CA THR A 233 -11.52 -30.19 12.96
C THR A 233 -10.11 -29.83 13.47
N ASN A 234 -9.16 -30.78 13.45
CA ASN A 234 -7.78 -30.53 13.82
C ASN A 234 -7.08 -29.66 12.78
N LYS A 235 -7.22 -29.99 11.48
CA LYS A 235 -6.70 -29.14 10.40
C LYS A 235 -7.33 -27.75 10.41
N ILE A 236 -8.64 -27.67 10.61
CA ILE A 236 -9.34 -26.39 10.74
C ILE A 236 -8.75 -25.55 11.88
N SER A 237 -8.54 -26.15 13.06
CA SER A 237 -7.95 -25.45 14.21
C SER A 237 -6.53 -24.93 13.93
N ILE A 238 -5.72 -25.70 13.20
CA ILE A 238 -4.37 -25.28 12.79
C ILE A 238 -4.45 -24.07 11.84
N LEU A 239 -5.35 -24.09 10.85
CA LEU A 239 -5.52 -22.99 9.90
C LEU A 239 -5.94 -21.70 10.61
N MET A 240 -6.87 -21.80 11.57
CA MET A 240 -7.29 -20.67 12.40
C MET A 240 -6.12 -20.11 13.20
N GLN A 241 -5.36 -20.96 13.90
CA GLN A 241 -4.20 -20.56 14.69
C GLN A 241 -3.13 -19.87 13.84
N ASN A 242 -2.81 -20.44 12.67
CA ASN A 242 -1.84 -19.86 11.73
C ASN A 242 -2.26 -18.46 11.27
N TYR A 243 -3.55 -18.25 10.98
CA TYR A 243 -4.04 -16.94 10.60
C TYR A 243 -4.02 -15.94 11.76
N PHE A 244 -4.36 -16.36 12.99
CA PHE A 244 -4.22 -15.52 14.18
C PHE A 244 -2.78 -15.05 14.39
N GLU A 245 -1.82 -15.96 14.31
CA GLU A 245 -0.40 -15.64 14.43
C GLU A 245 0.06 -14.70 13.32
N TYR A 246 -0.39 -14.94 12.09
CA TYR A 246 -0.14 -14.05 10.96
C TYR A 246 -0.70 -12.65 11.22
N PHE A 247 -1.97 -12.55 11.63
CA PHE A 247 -2.63 -11.30 11.97
C PHE A 247 -1.85 -10.53 13.04
N ILE A 248 -1.52 -11.18 14.16
CA ILE A 248 -0.78 -10.56 15.26
C ILE A 248 0.59 -10.09 14.76
N LYS A 249 1.34 -10.94 14.06
CA LYS A 249 2.68 -10.60 13.57
C LYS A 249 2.69 -9.40 12.63
N HIS A 250 1.65 -9.19 11.84
CA HIS A 250 1.61 -8.12 10.84
C HIS A 250 0.90 -6.86 11.34
N THR A 251 0.02 -6.95 12.33
CA THR A 251 -0.68 -5.80 12.92
C THR A 251 0.01 -5.30 14.18
N PHE A 252 0.40 -6.17 15.11
CA PHE A 252 0.94 -5.78 16.41
C PHE A 252 2.18 -4.89 16.33
N PRO A 253 3.16 -5.11 15.42
CA PRO A 253 4.31 -4.22 15.32
C PRO A 253 3.98 -2.81 14.85
N PHE A 254 2.80 -2.62 14.26
CA PHE A 254 2.33 -1.34 13.74
C PHE A 254 1.43 -0.62 14.75
N TYR A 255 0.73 -1.36 15.62
CA TYR A 255 -0.11 -0.76 16.64
C TYR A 255 0.62 -0.58 17.99
N PHE A 256 1.41 -1.56 18.42
CA PHE A 256 1.92 -1.65 19.80
C PHE A 256 3.45 -1.83 19.93
N SER A 257 4.24 -1.68 18.86
CA SER A 257 5.68 -1.94 18.99
C SER A 257 6.39 -0.89 19.85
N ILE A 258 6.76 -1.33 21.04
CA ILE A 258 7.75 -0.69 21.90
C ILE A 258 9.11 -1.29 21.55
N ASN A 259 10.20 -0.53 21.63
CA ASN A 259 11.58 -1.05 21.43
C ASN A 259 12.05 -2.02 22.53
N LYS A 260 11.22 -2.35 23.53
CA LYS A 260 11.54 -3.34 24.56
C LYS A 260 11.31 -4.75 24.01
N LYS A 261 12.31 -5.62 24.18
CA LYS A 261 12.27 -7.04 23.80
C LYS A 261 11.16 -7.84 24.49
N ASP A 262 10.58 -7.33 25.58
CA ASP A 262 9.84 -8.15 26.55
C ASP A 262 8.31 -8.17 26.36
N ASN A 263 7.72 -7.33 25.51
CA ASN A 263 6.25 -7.28 25.39
C ASN A 263 5.67 -8.04 24.20
N THR A 264 6.51 -8.47 23.24
CA THR A 264 6.05 -9.40 22.21
C THR A 264 5.78 -10.80 22.78
N SER A 265 6.47 -11.21 23.85
CA SER A 265 6.36 -12.55 24.43
C SER A 265 4.95 -12.84 24.97
N ILE A 266 4.28 -11.85 25.56
CA ILE A 266 2.90 -11.98 26.09
C ILE A 266 1.92 -12.45 25.00
N PHE A 267 2.19 -12.13 23.73
CA PHE A 267 1.34 -12.49 22.59
C PHE A 267 1.94 -13.50 21.61
N THR A 268 3.22 -13.85 21.74
CA THR A 268 3.93 -14.71 20.76
C THR A 268 4.32 -16.07 21.32
N GLU A 269 4.08 -16.37 22.59
CA GLU A 269 4.29 -17.72 23.12
C GLU A 269 3.10 -18.64 22.75
N ASN A 270 3.44 -19.58 21.86
CA ASN A 270 2.58 -20.55 21.17
C ASN A 270 1.65 -21.35 22.12
N ASN A 271 0.50 -21.77 21.57
CA ASN A 271 -0.56 -22.62 22.18
C ASN A 271 -1.54 -22.00 23.20
N PHE A 272 -1.37 -20.76 23.64
CA PHE A 272 -2.23 -20.19 24.70
C PHE A 272 -3.51 -19.47 24.19
N PHE A 273 -3.55 -19.07 22.91
CA PHE A 273 -4.57 -18.16 22.37
C PHE A 273 -5.95 -18.79 22.17
N LEU A 274 -6.04 -19.95 21.53
CA LEU A 274 -7.31 -20.65 21.36
C LEU A 274 -7.95 -21.03 22.71
N LYS A 275 -7.14 -21.23 23.76
CA LYS A 275 -7.62 -21.54 25.12
C LYS A 275 -8.09 -20.31 25.92
N ASN A 276 -7.80 -19.08 25.46
CA ASN A 276 -8.13 -17.83 26.17
C ASN A 276 -8.75 -16.78 25.23
N ILE A 277 -9.60 -17.21 24.29
CA ILE A 277 -10.25 -16.33 23.31
C ILE A 277 -11.05 -15.19 23.96
N ASP A 278 -11.65 -15.42 25.13
CA ASP A 278 -12.39 -14.38 25.86
C ASP A 278 -11.46 -13.27 26.39
N LYS A 279 -10.27 -13.64 26.90
CA LYS A 279 -9.24 -12.66 27.28
C LYS A 279 -8.69 -11.92 26.07
N PHE A 280 -8.59 -12.59 24.91
CA PHE A 280 -8.21 -11.94 23.67
C PHE A 280 -9.27 -10.92 23.20
N ARG A 281 -10.56 -11.27 23.24
CA ARG A 281 -11.67 -10.33 22.97
C ARG A 281 -11.62 -9.11 23.89
N MET A 282 -11.40 -9.30 25.19
CA MET A 282 -11.30 -8.18 26.14
C MET A 282 -10.05 -7.31 25.88
N ASN A 283 -8.87 -7.92 25.72
CA ASN A 283 -7.60 -7.20 25.59
C ASN A 283 -7.39 -6.53 24.22
N PHE A 284 -8.03 -7.04 23.16
CA PHE A 284 -7.87 -6.55 21.79
C PHE A 284 -9.06 -5.72 21.28
N SER A 285 -10.10 -5.56 22.12
CA SER A 285 -11.24 -4.69 21.83
C SER A 285 -10.80 -3.25 21.56
N ILE A 286 -11.52 -2.54 20.68
CA ILE A 286 -11.30 -1.12 20.37
C ILE A 286 -11.30 -0.26 21.64
N ASN A 287 -12.08 -0.66 22.64
CA ASN A 287 -12.11 -0.03 23.97
C ASN A 287 -10.78 -0.14 24.73
N ALA A 288 -10.04 -1.26 24.58
CA ALA A 288 -8.70 -1.41 25.14
C ALA A 288 -7.66 -0.57 24.39
N MET A 289 -7.83 -0.33 23.08
CA MET A 289 -7.01 0.64 22.33
C MET A 289 -7.27 2.08 22.81
N ALA A 290 -8.54 2.48 22.93
CA ALA A 290 -8.91 3.80 23.45
C ALA A 290 -8.39 4.03 24.88
N ALA A 291 -8.55 3.03 25.76
CA ALA A 291 -8.01 3.09 27.13
C ALA A 291 -6.46 3.09 27.16
N ASN A 292 -5.81 2.36 26.25
CA ASN A 292 -4.34 2.40 26.11
C ASN A 292 -3.84 3.74 25.55
N LEU A 293 -4.63 4.49 24.78
CA LEU A 293 -4.23 5.81 24.30
C LEU A 293 -4.08 6.80 25.45
N ASP A 294 -5.01 6.82 26.39
CA ASP A 294 -4.92 7.66 27.59
C ASP A 294 -3.80 7.21 28.53
N TYR A 295 -3.61 5.90 28.70
CA TYR A 295 -2.47 5.36 29.46
C TYR A 295 -1.11 5.69 28.80
N CYS A 296 -1.00 5.55 27.48
CA CYS A 296 0.24 5.88 26.77
C CYS A 296 0.50 7.39 26.78
N ARG A 297 -0.53 8.25 26.68
CA ARG A 297 -0.38 9.71 26.87
C ARG A 297 0.29 10.05 28.21
N TYR A 298 0.03 9.28 29.25
CA TYR A 298 0.63 9.48 30.58
C TYR A 298 2.10 9.00 30.69
N ASP A 299 2.50 7.97 29.93
CA ASP A 299 3.77 7.25 30.13
C ASP A 299 4.78 7.36 28.96
N LEU A 300 4.53 8.25 27.98
CA LEU A 300 5.33 8.46 26.76
C LEU A 300 6.81 8.77 27.01
N THR A 301 7.17 9.31 28.18
CA THR A 301 8.55 9.64 28.56
C THR A 301 9.44 8.41 28.74
N ASN A 302 8.86 7.23 29.01
CA ASN A 302 9.61 6.02 29.36
C ASN A 302 9.79 5.03 28.20
N TYR A 303 9.14 5.25 27.05
CA TYR A 303 9.08 4.29 25.95
C TYR A 303 9.58 4.85 24.62
N LYS A 304 10.46 4.10 23.93
CA LYS A 304 10.84 4.36 22.54
C LYS A 304 9.99 3.51 21.61
N PHE A 305 9.08 4.14 20.87
CA PHE A 305 8.23 3.47 19.88
C PHE A 305 8.93 3.37 18.52
N LYS A 306 8.59 2.35 17.72
CA LYS A 306 9.06 2.29 16.33
C LYS A 306 8.37 3.37 15.49
N THR A 307 9.05 3.82 14.44
CA THR A 307 8.63 4.96 13.62
C THR A 307 7.31 4.76 12.87
N ASN A 308 6.86 3.52 12.75
CA ASN A 308 5.60 3.13 12.12
C ASN A 308 4.47 2.87 13.13
N SER A 309 4.71 3.07 14.43
CA SER A 309 3.69 2.86 15.46
C SER A 309 2.74 4.06 15.60
N ILE A 310 1.47 3.79 15.91
CA ILE A 310 0.51 4.84 16.33
C ILE A 310 1.06 5.69 17.49
N PHE A 311 1.74 5.06 18.45
CA PHE A 311 2.30 5.79 19.59
C PHE A 311 3.44 6.73 19.21
N TYR A 312 4.13 6.45 18.09
CA TYR A 312 5.15 7.34 17.56
C TYR A 312 4.56 8.63 16.98
N PHE A 313 3.30 8.59 16.49
CA PHE A 313 2.56 9.81 16.13
C PHE A 313 2.35 10.70 17.36
N ILE A 314 1.93 10.14 18.50
CA ILE A 314 1.70 10.90 19.74
C ILE A 314 3.01 11.54 20.22
N SER A 315 4.10 10.76 20.28
CA SER A 315 5.42 11.31 20.63
C SER A 315 5.90 12.38 19.64
N ALA A 316 5.58 12.24 18.35
CA ALA A 316 5.96 13.24 17.34
C ALA A 316 5.15 14.53 17.50
N ARG A 317 3.86 14.44 17.82
CA ARG A 317 3.01 15.59 18.12
C ARG A 317 3.56 16.38 19.30
N GLU A 318 3.83 15.71 20.42
CA GLU A 318 4.37 16.36 21.63
C GLU A 318 5.70 17.07 21.36
N ARG A 319 6.59 16.46 20.56
CA ARG A 319 7.85 17.11 20.17
C ARG A 319 7.63 18.37 19.34
N ILE A 320 6.69 18.35 18.39
CA ILE A 320 6.36 19.51 17.56
C ILE A 320 5.71 20.61 18.41
N GLU A 321 4.77 20.27 19.29
CA GLU A 321 4.13 21.21 20.20
C GLU A 321 5.16 21.85 21.15
N LYS A 322 6.09 21.05 21.71
CA LYS A 322 7.18 21.56 22.55
C LYS A 322 8.10 22.51 21.78
N GLN A 323 8.54 22.13 20.58
CA GLN A 323 9.41 22.96 19.75
C GLN A 323 8.77 24.31 19.43
N ILE A 324 7.50 24.31 18.99
CA ILE A 324 6.78 25.55 18.66
C ILE A 324 6.60 26.42 19.91
N ASN A 325 6.30 25.82 21.07
CA ASN A 325 6.19 26.56 22.33
C ASN A 325 7.53 27.18 22.77
N GLU A 326 8.65 26.48 22.60
CA GLU A 326 9.99 27.00 22.88
C GLU A 326 10.36 28.15 21.92
N ASP A 327 10.08 28.00 20.62
CA ASP A 327 10.31 29.04 19.62
C ASP A 327 9.52 30.32 19.98
N ILE A 328 8.24 30.18 20.35
CA ILE A 328 7.38 31.30 20.79
C ILE A 328 7.89 31.94 22.08
N ASN A 329 8.27 31.15 23.09
CA ASN A 329 8.78 31.66 24.37
C ASN A 329 10.10 32.42 24.22
N ASN A 330 10.91 32.04 23.23
CA ASN A 330 12.18 32.69 22.91
C ASN A 330 12.01 33.87 21.94
N GLY A 331 10.78 34.22 21.54
CA GLY A 331 10.49 35.34 20.64
C GLY A 331 10.75 35.04 19.16
N PHE A 332 10.95 33.78 18.77
CA PHE A 332 11.17 33.36 17.38
C PHE A 332 9.82 33.03 16.69
N TYR A 333 9.11 34.05 16.23
CA TYR A 333 7.86 33.89 15.47
C TYR A 333 8.12 33.70 13.97
N ASN A 334 8.65 32.53 13.58
CA ASN A 334 8.78 32.21 12.16
C ASN A 334 7.61 31.31 11.71
N VAL A 335 6.54 31.95 11.25
CA VAL A 335 5.33 31.27 10.74
C VAL A 335 5.64 30.30 9.61
N ASP A 336 6.61 30.62 8.74
CA ASP A 336 7.00 29.73 7.65
C ASP A 336 7.69 28.45 8.16
N ASN A 337 8.54 28.57 9.18
CA ASN A 337 9.16 27.42 9.84
C ASN A 337 8.12 26.55 10.56
N HIS A 338 7.20 27.16 11.31
CA HIS A 338 6.13 26.42 12.00
C HIS A 338 5.21 25.70 10.99
N ILE A 339 4.86 26.33 9.87
CA ILE A 339 4.10 25.70 8.80
C ILE A 339 4.88 24.54 8.18
N GLN A 340 6.18 24.68 7.97
CA GLN A 340 7.00 23.61 7.42
C GLN A 340 7.10 22.42 8.39
N LEU A 341 7.25 22.67 9.69
CA LEU A 341 7.20 21.64 10.74
C LEU A 341 5.86 20.89 10.73
N LEU A 342 4.74 21.62 10.63
CA LEU A 342 3.40 21.03 10.57
C LEU A 342 3.17 20.22 9.27
N LYS A 343 3.68 20.69 8.13
CA LYS A 343 3.66 19.94 6.86
C LYS A 343 4.46 18.64 6.95
N ASP A 344 5.68 18.73 7.48
CA ASP A 344 6.54 17.57 7.66
C ASP A 344 5.93 16.60 8.65
N PHE A 345 5.28 17.10 9.71
CA PHE A 345 4.54 16.28 10.66
C PHE A 345 3.41 15.50 9.96
N SER A 346 2.55 16.22 9.23
CA SER A 346 1.44 15.66 8.45
C SER A 346 1.91 14.59 7.48
N ARG A 347 2.95 14.88 6.68
CA ARG A 347 3.42 13.94 5.66
C ARG A 347 4.14 12.73 6.27
N ARG A 348 5.06 12.96 7.22
CA ARG A 348 5.94 11.90 7.71
C ARG A 348 5.25 10.94 8.66
N TYR A 349 4.42 11.45 9.57
CA TYR A 349 3.88 10.66 10.67
C TYR A 349 2.41 10.28 10.51
N ILE A 350 1.68 10.93 9.59
CA ILE A 350 0.25 10.68 9.37
C ILE A 350 0.05 9.97 8.04
N GLU A 351 0.35 10.64 6.92
CA GLU A 351 0.08 10.10 5.58
C GLU A 351 0.78 8.75 5.35
N ASN A 352 2.08 8.67 5.68
CA ASN A 352 2.84 7.43 5.56
C ASN A 352 2.31 6.31 6.45
N THR A 353 1.88 6.65 7.66
CA THR A 353 1.38 5.68 8.65
C THR A 353 0.03 5.15 8.19
N ILE A 354 -0.91 6.00 7.79
CA ILE A 354 -2.21 5.59 7.22
C ILE A 354 -1.99 4.70 5.98
N ALA A 355 -1.07 5.06 5.09
CA ALA A 355 -0.75 4.24 3.91
C ALA A 355 -0.24 2.84 4.29
N GLN A 356 0.60 2.75 5.32
CA GLN A 356 1.09 1.47 5.83
C GLN A 356 -0.02 0.66 6.51
N ALA A 357 -0.88 1.31 7.32
CA ALA A 357 -2.04 0.69 7.96
C ALA A 357 -2.95 0.04 6.91
N LYS A 358 -3.27 0.78 5.85
CA LYS A 358 -4.11 0.30 4.76
C LYS A 358 -3.47 -0.85 3.98
N LYS A 359 -2.15 -0.81 3.79
CA LYS A 359 -1.42 -1.93 3.16
C LYS A 359 -1.52 -3.20 4.02
N ILE A 360 -1.32 -3.06 5.33
CA ILE A 360 -1.47 -4.17 6.29
C ILE A 360 -2.92 -4.69 6.29
N GLN A 361 -3.91 -3.79 6.29
CA GLN A 361 -5.32 -4.17 6.21
C GLN A 361 -5.61 -5.02 4.96
N ILE A 362 -5.20 -4.57 3.78
CA ILE A 362 -5.41 -5.29 2.51
C ILE A 362 -4.72 -6.66 2.55
N ASP A 363 -3.48 -6.71 3.04
CA ASP A 363 -2.69 -7.94 3.13
C ASP A 363 -3.35 -8.95 4.09
N VAL A 364 -3.75 -8.51 5.27
CA VAL A 364 -4.46 -9.33 6.27
C VAL A 364 -5.81 -9.81 5.74
N GLU A 365 -6.58 -8.96 5.08
CA GLU A 365 -7.86 -9.33 4.48
C GLU A 365 -7.68 -10.37 3.37
N TRP A 366 -6.68 -10.20 2.52
CA TRP A 366 -6.34 -11.16 1.49
C TRP A 366 -5.92 -12.51 2.09
N GLN A 367 -5.07 -12.50 3.12
CA GLN A 367 -4.63 -13.71 3.80
C GLN A 367 -5.76 -14.40 4.56
N PHE A 368 -6.73 -13.66 5.10
CA PHE A 368 -7.93 -14.27 5.68
C PHE A 368 -8.64 -15.17 4.66
N HIS A 369 -8.86 -14.65 3.45
CA HIS A 369 -9.52 -15.40 2.39
C HIS A 369 -8.70 -16.61 1.92
N LEU A 370 -7.40 -16.41 1.68
CA LEU A 370 -6.53 -17.43 1.12
C LEU A 370 -6.14 -18.53 2.11
N SER A 371 -5.81 -18.18 3.35
CA SER A 371 -5.18 -19.10 4.31
C SER A 371 -6.15 -19.66 5.35
N ALA A 372 -7.29 -18.99 5.58
CA ALA A 372 -8.29 -19.41 6.55
C ALA A 372 -9.64 -19.72 5.88
N LYS A 373 -10.33 -18.71 5.34
CA LYS A 373 -11.72 -18.86 4.89
C LYS A 373 -11.90 -19.94 3.83
N ASN A 374 -11.16 -19.86 2.72
CA ASN A 374 -11.33 -20.81 1.61
C ASN A 374 -10.84 -22.22 1.99
N PRO A 375 -9.66 -22.40 2.62
CA PRO A 375 -9.23 -23.71 3.09
C PRO A 375 -10.19 -24.36 4.10
N ILE A 376 -10.71 -23.58 5.07
CA ILE A 376 -11.70 -24.08 6.03
C ILE A 376 -12.97 -24.50 5.29
N ARG A 377 -13.48 -23.66 4.39
CA ARG A 377 -14.66 -23.99 3.55
C ARG A 377 -14.47 -25.29 2.78
N GLN A 378 -13.29 -25.49 2.19
CA GLN A 378 -12.97 -26.71 1.46
C GLN A 378 -13.00 -27.94 2.38
N LEU A 379 -12.38 -27.86 3.56
CA LEU A 379 -12.41 -28.96 4.55
C LEU A 379 -13.84 -29.27 5.03
N LEU A 380 -14.70 -28.25 5.16
CA LEU A 380 -16.11 -28.43 5.48
C LEU A 380 -16.83 -29.19 4.36
N ILE A 381 -16.63 -28.81 3.10
CA ILE A 381 -17.24 -29.47 1.92
C ILE A 381 -16.77 -30.92 1.82
N GLU A 382 -15.46 -31.17 1.83
CA GLU A 382 -14.89 -32.50 1.72
C GLU A 382 -15.38 -33.42 2.86
N GLY A 383 -15.44 -32.91 4.10
CA GLY A 383 -15.90 -33.68 5.24
C GLY A 383 -17.41 -33.98 5.23
N MET A 384 -18.21 -33.09 4.65
CA MET A 384 -19.65 -33.33 4.46
C MET A 384 -19.91 -34.32 3.31
N GLU A 385 -19.20 -34.19 2.18
CA GLU A 385 -19.35 -35.08 1.02
C GLU A 385 -18.87 -36.51 1.33
N ALA A 386 -17.85 -36.65 2.16
CA ALA A 386 -17.38 -37.94 2.63
C ALA A 386 -18.27 -38.56 3.72
N SER A 387 -19.25 -37.84 4.28
CA SER A 387 -20.10 -38.33 5.36
C SER A 387 -21.22 -39.23 4.83
N ASN A 388 -21.45 -40.35 5.52
CA ASN A 388 -22.59 -41.22 5.25
C ASN A 388 -23.88 -40.75 5.96
N ASN A 389 -23.83 -39.70 6.77
CA ASN A 389 -24.94 -39.27 7.61
C ASN A 389 -25.68 -38.05 7.00
N THR A 390 -26.62 -38.32 6.11
CA THR A 390 -27.26 -37.33 5.23
C THR A 390 -28.08 -36.26 5.96
N ILE A 391 -28.81 -36.60 7.03
CA ILE A 391 -29.69 -35.66 7.74
C ILE A 391 -28.87 -34.62 8.51
N GLN A 392 -27.93 -35.07 9.35
CA GLN A 392 -27.06 -34.20 10.15
C GLN A 392 -26.12 -33.37 9.27
N THR A 393 -25.69 -33.93 8.13
CA THR A 393 -24.90 -33.20 7.13
C THR A 393 -25.72 -32.06 6.52
N GLN A 394 -26.98 -32.30 6.17
CA GLN A 394 -27.86 -31.25 5.63
C GLN A 394 -28.14 -30.15 6.66
N GLN A 395 -28.41 -30.51 7.92
CA GLN A 395 -28.60 -29.54 9.02
C GLN A 395 -27.36 -28.68 9.25
N LEU A 396 -26.17 -29.29 9.25
CA LEU A 396 -24.91 -28.56 9.37
C LEU A 396 -24.69 -27.63 8.17
N ARG A 397 -25.04 -28.08 6.96
CA ARG A 397 -24.91 -27.29 5.73
C ARG A 397 -25.75 -26.02 5.78
N GLU A 398 -27.01 -26.14 6.17
CA GLU A 398 -27.93 -25.00 6.33
C GLU A 398 -27.37 -23.99 7.35
N PHE A 399 -26.90 -24.47 8.50
CA PHE A 399 -26.26 -23.63 9.51
C PHE A 399 -25.02 -22.91 8.96
N LEU A 400 -24.14 -23.61 8.25
CA LEU A 400 -22.94 -23.01 7.67
C LEU A 400 -23.24 -21.96 6.58
N ILE A 401 -24.34 -22.11 5.83
CA ILE A 401 -24.82 -21.11 4.87
C ILE A 401 -25.30 -19.84 5.59
N ASP A 402 -26.10 -20.00 6.65
CA ASP A 402 -26.61 -18.87 7.44
C ASP A 402 -25.48 -18.04 8.05
N TYR A 403 -24.40 -18.69 8.47
CA TYR A 403 -23.18 -18.05 9.00
C TYR A 403 -22.13 -17.71 7.93
N LYS A 404 -22.44 -17.87 6.63
CA LYS A 404 -21.62 -17.47 5.46
C LYS A 404 -20.25 -18.15 5.37
N TRP A 405 -20.18 -19.41 5.80
CA TRP A 405 -19.01 -20.29 5.72
C TRP A 405 -19.08 -21.30 4.57
N LEU A 406 -20.27 -21.53 4.03
CA LEU A 406 -20.52 -22.18 2.75
C LEU A 406 -21.13 -21.18 1.78
#